data_AF-A0A140K769-F1
#
_entry.id   AF-A0A140K769-F1
#
_cell.length_a   1.000
_cell.length_b   1.000
_cell.length_c   1.000
_cell.angle_alpha   90.00
_cell.angle_beta   90.00
_cell.angle_gamma   90.00
#
_symmetry.space_group_name_H-M   'P 1'
#
loop_
_entity.id
_entity.type
_entity.pdbx_description
1 polymer ?
#
loop_
_entity_poly.entity_id
_entity_poly.type
_entity_poly.pdbx_seq_one_letter_code
_entity_poly.pdbx_strand_id
1 'polypeptide(L)'
;MGIDARVTVDGVAYEVEPDLAGEKVILWWGLFDSELYVEHQSTRYGPYTPIGKPIPLDSYRSFKKTPTQKRSERIEALAKQLTLPDSALGTVKLPVIKDNLIPFPVQSFVDPDPFEELEFKNVIAAKVAIADYLLKPLAKLTPEQMATVDSILSKTLNKKEVMREIGDYFSR
;
A
#
# COMPACT_ATOMS: atom_id res chain seq x y z
N MET A 1 -17.56 32.04 47.77
CA MET A 1 -16.77 31.17 46.88
C MET A 1 -17.53 29.84 46.82
N GLY A 2 -18.44 29.68 45.85
CA GLY A 2 -19.12 28.41 45.65
C GLY A 2 -18.14 27.45 45.00
N ILE A 3 -17.91 26.29 45.62
CA ILE A 3 -17.01 25.27 45.08
C ILE A 3 -17.87 24.35 44.22
N ASP A 4 -17.84 24.50 42.90
CA ASP A 4 -18.62 23.62 42.02
C ASP A 4 -18.19 22.15 42.23
N ALA A 5 -19.13 21.30 42.67
CA ALA A 5 -18.89 19.86 42.79
C ALA A 5 -19.21 19.19 41.45
N ARG A 6 -18.28 18.39 40.93
CA ARG A 6 -18.47 17.68 39.65
C ARG A 6 -18.20 16.19 39.81
N VAL A 7 -19.09 15.39 39.24
CA VAL A 7 -18.96 13.93 39.16
C VAL A 7 -18.89 13.53 37.71
N THR A 8 -17.88 12.72 37.36
CA THR A 8 -17.72 12.15 36.01
C THR A 8 -17.99 10.65 36.05
N VAL A 9 -18.97 10.20 35.27
CA VAL A 9 -19.29 8.78 35.08
C VAL A 9 -19.29 8.47 33.58
N ASP A 10 -18.58 7.42 33.18
CA ASP A 10 -18.45 6.97 31.78
C ASP A 10 -18.10 8.06 30.76
N GLY A 11 -17.28 9.04 31.19
CA GLY A 11 -16.84 10.17 30.35
C GLY A 11 -17.83 11.33 30.23
N VAL A 12 -18.98 11.25 30.90
CA VAL A 12 -19.98 12.33 31.00
C VAL A 12 -19.85 13.02 32.36
N ALA A 13 -19.79 14.35 32.35
CA ALA A 13 -19.68 15.18 33.56
C ALA A 13 -21.03 15.75 34.00
N TYR A 14 -21.32 15.66 35.29
CA TYR A 14 -22.51 16.21 35.95
C TYR A 14 -22.07 17.24 37.01
N GLU A 15 -22.70 18.42 37.04
CA GLU A 15 -22.63 19.28 38.24
C GLU A 15 -23.57 18.75 39.28
N VAL A 16 -23.07 18.69 40.50
CA VAL A 16 -23.82 18.31 41.69
C VAL A 16 -23.72 19.46 42.69
N GLU A 17 -24.50 19.41 43.76
CA GLU A 17 -24.44 20.44 44.79
C GLU A 17 -23.04 20.57 45.40
N PRO A 18 -22.60 21.80 45.67
CA PRO A 18 -21.25 22.10 46.18
C PRO A 18 -20.96 21.42 47.52
N ASP A 19 -22.00 21.19 48.34
CA ASP A 19 -21.93 20.55 49.65
C ASP A 19 -21.54 19.06 49.58
N LEU A 20 -21.60 18.45 48.39
CA LEU A 20 -21.19 17.08 48.12
C LEU A 20 -19.73 16.97 47.65
N ALA A 21 -19.01 18.10 47.55
CA ALA A 21 -17.61 18.12 47.15
C ALA A 21 -16.71 17.43 48.20
N GLY A 22 -15.98 16.39 47.79
CA GLY A 22 -15.02 15.68 48.64
C GLY A 22 -15.64 14.57 49.51
N GLU A 23 -16.96 14.43 49.50
CA GLU A 23 -17.67 13.38 50.24
C GLU A 23 -17.80 12.09 49.43
N LYS A 24 -17.98 10.96 50.14
CA LYS A 24 -18.30 9.66 49.51
C LYS A 24 -19.80 9.52 49.34
N VAL A 25 -20.24 9.54 48.09
CA VAL A 25 -21.65 9.50 47.71
C VAL A 25 -22.01 8.23 46.95
N ILE A 26 -23.28 7.83 46.99
CA ILE A 26 -23.82 6.74 46.16
C ILE A 26 -24.54 7.36 44.97
N LEU A 27 -24.28 6.83 43.78
CA LEU A 27 -24.90 7.28 42.53
C LEU A 27 -26.03 6.34 42.13
N TRP A 28 -27.18 6.90 41.80
CA TRP A 28 -28.34 6.18 41.29
C TRP A 28 -28.70 6.69 39.90
N TRP A 29 -28.88 5.76 38.98
CA TRP A 29 -29.38 6.06 37.64
C TRP A 29 -30.91 6.01 37.62
N GLY A 30 -31.52 7.02 37.01
CA GLY A 30 -32.93 6.99 36.65
C GLY A 30 -33.22 5.88 35.63
N LEU A 31 -34.50 5.59 35.42
CA LEU A 31 -34.98 4.45 34.61
C LEU A 31 -34.45 4.41 33.16
N PHE A 32 -34.02 5.55 32.62
CA PHE A 32 -33.58 5.71 31.22
C PHE A 32 -32.12 6.16 31.08
N ASP A 33 -31.31 6.02 32.13
CA ASP A 33 -29.89 6.43 32.17
C ASP A 33 -29.64 7.91 31.82
N SER A 34 -30.68 8.75 31.82
CA SER A 34 -30.62 10.17 31.47
C SER A 34 -30.59 11.10 32.68
N GLU A 35 -30.93 10.56 33.86
CA GLU A 35 -31.07 11.31 35.11
C GLU A 35 -30.15 10.69 36.16
N LEU A 36 -29.28 11.52 36.74
CA LEU A 36 -28.39 11.10 37.82
C LEU A 36 -28.93 11.61 39.16
N TYR A 37 -29.06 10.72 40.13
CA TYR A 37 -29.33 11.06 41.52
C TYR A 37 -28.12 10.75 42.38
N VAL A 38 -27.86 11.61 43.36
CA VAL A 38 -26.75 11.46 44.31
C VAL A 38 -27.33 11.27 45.70
N GLU A 39 -26.91 10.23 46.39
CA GLU A 39 -27.32 9.96 47.76
C GLU A 39 -26.14 10.16 48.73
N HIS A 40 -26.40 10.94 49.77
CA HIS A 40 -25.47 11.19 50.87
C HIS A 40 -26.24 11.22 52.19
N GLN A 41 -25.77 10.50 53.21
CA GLN A 41 -26.38 10.43 54.54
C GLN A 41 -27.90 10.13 54.51
N SER A 42 -28.31 9.15 53.69
CA SER A 42 -29.72 8.74 53.51
C SER A 42 -30.65 9.82 52.92
N THR A 43 -30.08 10.91 52.39
CA THR A 43 -30.82 11.95 51.65
C THR A 43 -30.44 11.88 50.18
N ARG A 44 -31.44 11.95 49.30
CA ARG A 44 -31.27 11.86 47.85
C ARG A 44 -31.43 13.24 47.20
N TYR A 45 -30.49 13.58 46.34
CA TYR A 45 -30.39 14.82 45.60
C TYR A 45 -30.47 14.55 44.09
N GLY A 46 -31.05 15.47 43.31
CA GLY A 46 -31.21 15.37 41.86
C GLY A 46 -32.65 15.62 41.39
N PRO A 47 -32.96 15.40 40.10
CA PRO A 47 -32.10 14.82 39.07
C PRO A 47 -31.07 15.82 38.52
N TYR A 48 -29.83 15.37 38.33
CA TYR A 48 -28.75 16.14 37.70
C TYR A 48 -28.64 15.79 36.21
N THR A 49 -28.40 16.83 35.40
CA THR A 49 -28.25 16.71 33.94
C THR A 49 -26.78 16.86 33.52
N PRO A 50 -26.37 16.23 32.41
CA PRO A 50 -24.98 16.29 31.97
C PRO A 50 -24.61 17.67 31.42
N ILE A 51 -23.41 18.15 31.74
CA ILE A 51 -22.87 19.46 31.30
C ILE A 51 -22.02 19.35 30.03
N GLY A 52 -21.76 18.12 29.57
CA GLY A 52 -21.03 17.87 28.34
C GLY A 52 -21.81 18.30 27.09
N LYS A 53 -21.10 18.80 26.08
CA LYS A 53 -21.65 18.87 24.71
C LYS A 53 -22.05 17.45 24.29
N PRO A 54 -23.12 17.26 23.50
CA PRO A 54 -23.44 15.95 22.93
C PRO A 54 -22.19 15.34 22.29
N ILE A 55 -21.93 14.07 22.58
CA ILE A 55 -20.85 13.32 21.90
C ILE A 55 -21.15 13.40 20.40
N PRO A 56 -20.25 13.97 19.57
CA PRO A 56 -20.51 14.14 18.16
C PRO A 56 -20.65 12.76 17.49
N LEU A 57 -21.86 12.45 17.03
CA LEU A 57 -22.21 11.14 16.47
C LEU A 57 -21.58 10.86 15.08
N ASP A 58 -20.95 11.86 14.44
CA ASP A 58 -20.40 11.73 13.08
C ASP A 58 -18.93 12.17 12.95
N SER A 59 -18.22 12.43 14.05
CA SER A 59 -16.80 12.80 13.96
C SER A 59 -15.91 11.55 13.98
N TYR A 60 -15.70 10.94 12.82
CA TYR A 60 -14.71 9.89 12.67
C TYR A 60 -13.29 10.47 12.63
N ARG A 61 -12.34 9.78 13.28
CA ARG A 61 -10.92 10.11 13.15
C ARG A 61 -10.50 9.94 11.69
N SER A 62 -9.86 10.95 11.11
CA SER A 62 -9.23 10.79 9.80
C SER A 62 -8.06 9.80 9.91
N PHE A 63 -7.94 8.92 8.91
CA PHE A 63 -6.80 8.00 8.87
C PHE A 63 -5.50 8.77 8.67
N LYS A 64 -4.41 8.27 9.27
CA LYS A 64 -3.08 8.81 9.03
C LYS A 64 -2.76 8.71 7.53
N LYS A 65 -2.29 9.80 6.93
CA LYS A 65 -1.88 9.82 5.52
C LYS A 65 -0.80 8.76 5.24
N THR A 66 -0.98 8.00 4.16
CA THR A 66 -0.02 6.99 3.71
C THR A 66 1.26 7.65 3.18
N PRO A 67 2.40 6.93 3.10
CA PRO A 67 3.62 7.48 2.50
C PRO A 67 3.42 7.94 1.06
N THR A 68 2.58 7.24 0.29
CA THR A 68 2.22 7.60 -1.09
C THR A 68 1.45 8.92 -1.15
N GLN A 69 0.46 9.11 -0.28
CA GLN A 69 -0.29 10.38 -0.21
C GLN A 69 0.62 11.55 0.17
N LYS A 70 1.51 11.37 1.15
CA LYS A 70 2.50 12.39 1.53
C LYS A 70 3.46 12.73 0.37
N ARG A 71 3.82 11.74 -0.45
CA ARG A 71 4.66 11.96 -1.64
C ARG A 71 3.89 12.75 -2.70
N SER A 72 2.63 12.41 -2.95
CA SER A 72 1.77 13.13 -3.90
C SER A 72 1.60 14.59 -3.50
N GLU A 73 1.31 14.87 -2.23
CA GLU A 73 1.17 16.23 -1.71
C GLU A 73 2.47 17.05 -1.85
N ARG A 74 3.63 16.40 -1.64
CA ARG A 74 4.94 17.04 -1.87
C ARG A 74 5.16 17.38 -3.35
N ILE A 75 4.82 16.46 -4.25
CA ILE A 75 4.93 16.70 -5.70
C ILE A 75 4.02 17.85 -6.11
N GLU A 76 2.78 17.88 -5.62
CA GLU A 76 1.84 18.96 -5.93
C GLU A 76 2.33 20.33 -5.40
N ALA A 77 2.86 20.37 -4.18
CA ALA A 77 3.45 21.58 -3.62
C ALA A 77 4.64 22.08 -4.44
N LEU A 78 5.54 21.18 -4.85
CA LEU A 78 6.67 21.50 -5.72
C LEU A 78 6.20 21.98 -7.09
N ALA A 79 5.19 21.34 -7.68
CA ALA A 79 4.64 21.76 -8.96
C ALA A 79 4.11 23.19 -8.90
N LYS A 80 3.38 23.56 -7.84
CA LYS A 80 2.90 24.93 -7.60
C LYS A 80 4.04 25.94 -7.48
N GLN A 81 5.17 25.55 -6.87
CA GLN A 81 6.36 26.40 -6.77
C GLN A 81 7.08 26.55 -8.11
N LEU A 82 7.11 25.49 -8.91
CA LEU A 82 7.77 25.45 -10.21
C LEU A 82 6.88 25.93 -11.36
N THR A 83 5.62 26.29 -11.08
CA THR A 83 4.70 26.74 -12.12
C THR A 83 5.22 28.06 -12.67
N LEU A 84 5.70 28.01 -13.91
CA LEU A 84 6.01 29.21 -14.68
C LEU A 84 4.69 29.87 -15.09
N PRO A 85 4.54 31.20 -14.99
CA PRO A 85 3.36 31.86 -15.51
C PRO A 85 3.27 31.62 -17.02
N ASP A 86 2.06 31.45 -17.56
CA ASP A 86 1.85 31.22 -19.00
C ASP A 86 2.45 32.35 -19.86
N SER A 87 2.61 33.56 -19.30
CA SER A 87 3.31 34.67 -19.96
C SER A 87 4.81 34.45 -20.16
N ALA A 88 5.44 33.56 -19.38
CA ALA A 88 6.82 33.13 -19.57
C ALA A 88 6.95 31.98 -20.58
N LEU A 89 5.85 31.29 -20.93
CA LEU A 89 5.78 30.32 -22.03
C LEU A 89 5.70 31.05 -23.37
N GLY A 90 6.74 31.80 -23.71
CA GLY A 90 6.90 32.34 -25.05
C GLY A 90 7.13 31.23 -26.07
N THR A 91 6.73 31.44 -27.33
CA THR A 91 7.16 30.60 -28.45
C THR A 91 8.64 30.83 -28.70
N VAL A 92 9.50 30.11 -28.00
CA VAL A 92 10.94 30.10 -28.28
C VAL A 92 11.12 29.35 -29.59
N LYS A 93 11.53 30.07 -30.65
CA LYS A 93 12.09 29.42 -31.83
C LYS A 93 13.42 28.81 -31.39
N LEU A 94 13.39 27.53 -31.02
CA LEU A 94 14.60 26.77 -30.77
C LEU A 94 15.49 26.95 -32.00
N PRO A 95 16.79 27.24 -31.83
CA PRO A 95 17.70 27.24 -32.97
C PRO A 95 17.54 25.87 -33.63
N VAL A 96 17.23 25.88 -34.93
CA VAL A 96 17.32 24.67 -35.74
C VAL A 96 18.79 24.30 -35.70
N ILE A 97 19.14 23.39 -34.79
CA ILE A 97 20.43 22.74 -34.76
C ILE A 97 20.46 22.02 -36.09
N LYS A 98 21.13 22.61 -37.09
CA LYS A 98 21.54 21.86 -38.26
C LYS A 98 22.29 20.67 -37.69
N ASP A 99 21.91 19.47 -38.12
CA ASP A 99 22.53 18.20 -37.76
C ASP A 99 24.01 18.23 -38.17
N ASN A 100 24.81 19.01 -37.44
CA ASN A 100 26.24 18.82 -37.34
C ASN A 100 26.36 17.58 -36.47
N LEU A 101 26.09 16.43 -37.09
CA LEU A 101 26.35 15.11 -36.56
C LEU A 101 27.85 15.04 -36.34
N ILE A 102 28.30 15.50 -35.18
CA ILE A 102 29.60 15.12 -34.66
C ILE A 102 29.51 13.59 -34.60
N PRO A 103 30.30 12.84 -35.38
CA PRO A 103 30.22 11.39 -35.37
C PRO A 103 30.62 10.93 -33.98
N PHE A 104 29.63 10.58 -33.17
CA PHE A 104 29.87 9.95 -31.89
C PHE A 104 30.41 8.55 -32.15
N PRO A 105 31.43 8.10 -31.41
CA PRO A 105 31.86 6.72 -31.49
C PRO A 105 30.69 5.82 -31.05
N VAL A 106 30.09 5.11 -32.00
CA VAL A 106 29.06 4.10 -31.74
C VAL A 106 29.79 2.84 -31.29
N GLN A 107 29.60 2.46 -30.03
CA GLN A 107 30.10 1.19 -29.49
C GLN A 107 28.92 0.23 -29.40
N SER A 108 29.03 -0.92 -30.08
CA SER A 108 28.11 -2.04 -29.89
C SER A 108 28.13 -2.46 -28.42
N PHE A 109 26.97 -2.76 -27.85
CA PHE A 109 26.92 -3.34 -26.50
C PHE A 109 27.75 -4.63 -26.47
N VAL A 110 28.48 -4.84 -25.36
CA VAL A 110 29.39 -5.99 -25.18
C VAL A 110 28.61 -7.30 -25.09
N ASP A 111 27.34 -7.23 -24.69
CA ASP A 111 26.44 -8.38 -24.54
C ASP A 111 25.14 -8.12 -25.33
N PRO A 112 24.81 -8.95 -26.34
CA PRO A 112 23.54 -8.84 -27.05
C PRO A 112 22.33 -9.28 -26.22
N ASP A 113 22.51 -9.97 -25.08
CA ASP A 113 21.42 -10.46 -24.23
C ASP A 113 21.68 -10.26 -22.72
N PRO A 114 21.72 -8.99 -22.23
CA PRO A 114 22.04 -8.68 -20.83
C PRO A 114 21.06 -9.29 -19.81
N PHE A 115 19.87 -9.70 -20.26
CA PHE A 115 18.81 -10.26 -19.42
C PHE A 115 18.60 -11.76 -19.65
N GLU A 116 19.45 -12.39 -20.46
CA GLU A 116 19.39 -13.83 -20.81
C GLU A 116 17.97 -14.23 -21.28
N GLU A 117 17.31 -13.39 -22.07
CA GLU A 117 15.96 -13.63 -22.60
C GLU A 117 15.97 -14.56 -23.80
N LEU A 118 17.04 -14.54 -24.60
CA LEU A 118 17.16 -15.24 -25.87
C LEU A 118 17.67 -16.67 -25.69
N GLU A 119 18.63 -16.88 -24.80
CA GLU A 119 19.27 -18.17 -24.56
C GLU A 119 19.08 -18.63 -23.12
N PHE A 120 19.02 -19.95 -22.90
CA PHE A 120 19.12 -20.47 -21.55
C PHE A 120 20.54 -20.22 -20.98
N LYS A 121 20.69 -20.14 -19.65
CA LYS A 121 22.02 -19.97 -19.05
C LYS A 121 22.88 -21.23 -19.18
N ASN A 122 22.23 -22.40 -19.11
CA ASN A 122 22.86 -23.70 -19.19
C ASN A 122 21.84 -24.78 -19.60
N VAL A 123 22.35 -25.96 -19.96
CA VAL A 123 21.54 -27.13 -20.33
C VAL A 123 20.58 -27.53 -19.19
N ILE A 124 21.01 -27.36 -17.93
CA ILE A 124 20.19 -27.71 -16.76
C ILE A 124 18.96 -26.79 -16.66
N ALA A 125 19.12 -25.48 -16.84
CA ALA A 125 18.01 -24.53 -16.84
C ALA A 125 17.04 -24.80 -18.00
N ALA A 126 17.57 -25.19 -19.16
CA ALA A 126 16.73 -25.63 -20.27
C ALA A 126 15.91 -26.88 -19.89
N LYS A 127 16.54 -27.90 -19.30
CA LYS A 127 15.85 -29.11 -18.81
C LYS A 127 14.76 -28.81 -17.78
N VAL A 128 15.02 -27.90 -16.85
CA VAL A 128 14.01 -27.45 -15.86
C VAL A 128 12.84 -26.78 -16.58
N ALA A 129 13.11 -25.84 -17.48
CA ALA A 129 12.06 -25.14 -18.24
C ALA A 129 11.20 -26.10 -19.09
N ILE A 130 11.81 -27.15 -19.66
CA ILE A 130 11.11 -28.19 -20.42
C ILE A 130 10.21 -29.03 -19.52
N ALA A 131 10.69 -29.40 -18.33
CA ALA A 131 9.90 -30.13 -17.35
C ALA A 131 8.65 -29.33 -16.92
N ASP A 132 8.84 -28.03 -16.71
CA ASP A 132 7.77 -27.09 -16.38
C ASP A 132 6.78 -26.95 -17.54
N TYR A 133 7.27 -26.82 -18.78
CA TYR A 133 6.43 -26.73 -19.98
C TYR A 133 5.58 -27.98 -20.21
N LEU A 134 6.15 -29.17 -20.03
CA LEU A 134 5.45 -30.45 -20.18
C LEU A 134 4.59 -30.81 -18.96
N LEU A 135 4.66 -30.02 -17.87
CA LEU A 135 4.04 -30.30 -16.57
C LEU A 135 4.35 -31.71 -16.04
N LYS A 136 5.53 -32.23 -16.39
CA LYS A 136 5.94 -33.60 -16.09
C LYS A 136 7.45 -33.65 -15.82
N PRO A 137 7.91 -34.31 -14.73
CA PRO A 137 9.33 -34.44 -14.47
C PRO A 137 10.00 -35.27 -15.57
N LEU A 138 11.16 -34.80 -16.05
CA LEU A 138 11.89 -35.47 -17.13
C LEU A 138 12.22 -36.93 -16.83
N ALA A 139 12.39 -37.30 -15.56
CA ALA A 139 12.63 -38.68 -15.13
C ALA A 139 11.50 -39.66 -15.51
N LYS A 140 10.30 -39.17 -15.86
CA LYS A 140 9.17 -39.99 -16.34
C LYS A 140 9.08 -40.09 -17.87
N LEU A 141 10.03 -39.53 -18.60
CA LEU A 141 10.14 -39.70 -20.05
C LEU A 141 10.77 -41.05 -20.37
N THR A 142 10.46 -41.61 -21.54
CA THR A 142 11.16 -42.81 -22.03
C THR A 142 12.63 -42.47 -22.33
N PRO A 143 13.55 -43.44 -22.31
CA PRO A 143 14.96 -43.18 -22.64
C PRO A 143 15.14 -42.58 -24.05
N GLU A 144 14.28 -42.95 -25.00
CA GLU A 144 14.25 -42.39 -26.36
C GLU A 144 13.81 -40.92 -26.38
N GLN A 145 12.78 -40.59 -25.59
CA GLN A 145 12.33 -39.20 -25.42
C GLN A 145 13.38 -38.34 -24.71
N MET A 146 14.14 -38.90 -23.77
CA MET A 146 15.25 -38.16 -23.15
C MET A 146 16.39 -37.93 -24.14
N ALA A 147 16.74 -38.94 -24.93
CA ALA A 147 17.81 -38.84 -25.94
C ALA A 147 17.49 -37.78 -27.01
N THR A 148 16.22 -37.64 -27.40
CA THR A 148 15.77 -36.59 -28.33
C THR A 148 15.88 -35.20 -27.69
N VAL A 149 15.45 -35.03 -26.44
CA VAL A 149 15.64 -33.76 -25.70
C VAL A 149 17.12 -33.38 -25.59
N ASP A 150 17.99 -34.33 -25.26
CA ASP A 150 19.44 -34.10 -25.20
C ASP A 150 20.04 -33.76 -26.59
N SER A 151 19.51 -34.36 -27.66
CA SER A 151 19.90 -34.01 -29.03
C SER A 151 19.47 -32.59 -29.43
N ILE A 152 18.31 -32.10 -28.97
CA ILE A 152 17.85 -30.72 -29.23
C ILE A 152 18.73 -29.73 -28.46
N LEU A 153 18.97 -29.98 -27.16
CA LEU A 153 19.77 -29.10 -26.31
C LEU A 153 21.26 -29.06 -26.67
N SER A 154 21.78 -30.08 -27.34
CA SER A 154 23.15 -30.07 -27.88
C SER A 154 23.28 -29.30 -29.20
N LYS A 155 22.18 -29.06 -29.92
CA LYS A 155 22.18 -28.26 -31.15
C LYS A 155 22.07 -26.78 -30.85
N THR A 156 21.07 -26.38 -30.06
CA THR A 156 20.83 -24.98 -29.73
C THR A 156 20.35 -24.81 -28.30
N LEU A 157 20.67 -23.65 -27.74
CA LEU A 157 20.25 -23.25 -26.39
C LEU A 157 19.31 -22.03 -26.44
N ASN A 158 18.88 -21.65 -27.64
CA ASN A 158 17.94 -20.57 -27.87
C ASN A 158 16.53 -20.98 -27.42
N LYS A 159 15.93 -20.19 -26.53
CA LYS A 159 14.67 -20.56 -25.88
C LYS A 159 13.53 -20.79 -26.86
N LYS A 160 13.44 -19.95 -27.91
CA LYS A 160 12.34 -20.03 -28.90
C LYS A 160 12.42 -21.29 -29.74
N GLU A 161 13.62 -21.66 -30.18
CA GLU A 161 13.83 -22.84 -31.01
C GLU A 161 13.64 -24.12 -30.22
N VAL A 162 14.25 -24.20 -29.03
CA VAL A 162 14.14 -25.37 -28.13
C VAL A 162 12.66 -25.63 -27.77
N MET A 163 11.92 -24.61 -27.36
CA MET A 163 10.51 -24.78 -26.97
C MET A 163 9.62 -25.14 -28.16
N ARG A 164 9.92 -24.63 -29.36
CA ARG A 164 9.20 -25.01 -30.58
C ARG A 164 9.43 -26.47 -30.93
N GLU A 165 10.68 -26.92 -31.02
CA GLU A 165 11.00 -28.31 -31.38
C GLU A 165 10.45 -29.33 -30.37
N ILE A 166 10.49 -29.00 -29.08
CA ILE A 166 9.91 -29.84 -28.03
C ILE A 166 8.39 -29.86 -28.11
N GLY A 167 7.76 -28.71 -28.35
CA GLY A 167 6.34 -28.63 -28.61
C GLY A 167 5.92 -29.50 -29.79
N ASP A 168 6.64 -29.42 -30.91
CA ASP A 168 6.37 -30.19 -32.13
C ASP A 168 6.56 -31.71 -31.92
N TYR A 169 7.54 -32.11 -31.10
CA TYR A 169 7.79 -33.53 -30.82
C TYR A 169 6.75 -34.16 -29.89
N PHE A 170 6.29 -33.44 -28.84
CA PHE A 170 5.34 -33.96 -27.86
C PHE A 170 3.86 -33.71 -28.21
N SER A 171 3.57 -32.85 -29.19
CA SER A 171 2.22 -32.65 -29.73
C SER A 171 1.83 -33.66 -30.81
N ARG A 172 2.79 -34.46 -31.29
CA ARG A 172 2.63 -35.49 -32.30
C ARG A 172 2.40 -36.87 -31.69
#